data_AF-A0A066UIU6-F1
#
_entry.id   AF-A0A066UIU6-F1
#
_cell.length_a   1.000
_cell.length_b   1.000
_cell.length_c   1.000
_cell.angle_alpha   90.00
_cell.angle_beta   90.00
_cell.angle_gamma   90.00
#
_symmetry.space_group_name_H-M   'P 1'
#
loop_
_entity.id
_entity.type
_entity.pdbx_description
1 polymer ?
#
loop_
_entity_poly.entity_id
_entity_poly.type
_entity_poly.pdbx_seq_one_letter_code
_entity_poly.pdbx_strand_id
1 'polypeptide(L)'
;MIAFHPKHKSMADLSKGRWALGFFLLLTGCGTESAEMVKAEQSAVILENYTPARNDKLQQRRANVGDECPKLVQKRVDHTAVSRQDSIMGNTCDYFIYPAVGDTLTVYVSDGRMKPFLNTPYYHDFANGSYKVIANGRHVMRLEYNALEHKPAVMDYVLVVNIASPK
;
A
#
# COMPACT_ATOMS: atom_id res chain seq x y z
N MET A 1 44.96 24.91 -30.44
CA MET A 1 46.31 24.46 -30.01
C MET A 1 46.69 25.23 -28.76
N ILE A 2 47.55 24.66 -27.90
CA ILE A 2 47.70 24.87 -26.44
C ILE A 2 46.70 23.99 -25.67
N ALA A 3 47.05 23.19 -24.66
CA ALA A 3 48.21 22.36 -24.32
C ALA A 3 47.78 21.58 -23.06
N PHE A 4 48.39 20.42 -22.88
CA PHE A 4 48.00 19.34 -21.99
C PHE A 4 48.49 19.52 -20.53
N HIS A 5 47.78 18.82 -19.63
CA HIS A 5 48.31 18.03 -18.50
C HIS A 5 48.49 18.64 -17.09
N PRO A 6 48.51 17.77 -16.04
CA PRO A 6 47.62 17.85 -14.88
C PRO A 6 48.37 18.09 -13.56
N LYS A 7 47.65 18.26 -12.44
CA LYS A 7 48.23 18.15 -11.10
C LYS A 7 47.90 16.81 -10.46
N HIS A 8 48.93 15.97 -10.37
CA HIS A 8 49.09 14.88 -9.43
C HIS A 8 49.65 15.42 -8.10
N LYS A 9 49.17 14.89 -6.96
CA LYS A 9 49.87 14.71 -5.66
C LYS A 9 48.89 13.92 -4.78
N SER A 10 49.02 12.61 -4.61
CA SER A 10 50.03 11.79 -3.89
C SER A 10 49.95 11.87 -2.36
N MET A 11 49.56 10.71 -1.80
CA MET A 11 49.99 10.03 -0.56
C MET A 11 49.96 10.78 0.79
N ALA A 12 49.24 10.18 1.74
CA ALA A 12 49.86 9.64 2.97
C ALA A 12 48.93 8.61 3.65
N ASP A 13 49.45 7.40 3.73
CA ASP A 13 49.11 6.31 4.65
C ASP A 13 49.70 6.63 6.04
N LEU A 14 48.99 6.26 7.12
CA LEU A 14 49.48 5.80 8.42
C LEU A 14 48.42 6.08 9.49
N SER A 15 47.90 5.04 10.14
CA SER A 15 48.29 4.75 11.53
C SER A 15 47.43 3.61 12.11
N LYS A 16 48.14 2.63 12.62
CA LYS A 16 47.66 1.45 13.34
C LYS A 16 47.12 1.86 14.71
N GLY A 17 45.97 1.32 15.12
CA GLY A 17 45.47 1.42 16.49
C GLY A 17 44.73 0.15 16.88
N ARG A 18 45.40 -0.70 17.67
CA ARG A 18 44.96 -2.03 18.11
C ARG A 18 44.93 -2.03 19.65
N TRP A 19 43.74 -2.00 20.26
CA TRP A 19 43.43 -2.26 21.68
C TRP A 19 42.02 -2.89 21.68
N ALA A 20 41.87 -4.20 21.80
CA ALA A 20 41.88 -5.03 23.02
C ALA A 20 40.66 -4.80 23.94
N LEU A 21 39.90 -5.90 24.14
CA LEU A 21 39.02 -6.21 25.28
C LEU A 21 37.74 -5.36 25.35
N GLY A 22 36.52 -5.86 25.21
CA GLY A 22 35.97 -7.15 25.63
C GLY A 22 34.74 -6.83 26.47
N PHE A 23 33.54 -7.23 26.03
CA PHE A 23 32.43 -7.60 26.90
C PHE A 23 31.35 -8.29 26.04
N PHE A 24 31.51 -9.61 25.92
CA PHE A 24 30.44 -10.52 25.54
C PHE A 24 29.47 -10.57 26.73
N LEU A 25 28.28 -9.98 26.60
CA LEU A 25 27.15 -10.31 27.46
C LEU A 25 26.27 -11.31 26.71
N LEU A 26 26.55 -12.58 26.99
CA LEU A 26 25.67 -13.71 26.75
C LEU A 26 24.43 -13.53 27.64
N LEU A 27 23.29 -13.19 27.06
CA LEU A 27 22.00 -13.51 27.65
C LEU A 27 21.62 -14.92 27.19
N THR A 28 22.09 -15.90 27.96
CA THR A 28 21.53 -17.25 28.01
C THR A 28 20.26 -17.24 28.86
N GLY A 29 19.17 -17.74 28.30
CA GLY A 29 17.90 -18.03 28.97
C GLY A 29 16.88 -18.40 27.89
N CYS A 30 16.95 -19.60 27.33
CA CYS A 30 16.45 -20.88 27.84
C CYS A 30 14.92 -20.91 27.98
N GLY A 31 14.30 -21.59 27.02
CA GLY A 31 12.90 -21.99 26.96
C GLY A 31 12.77 -22.98 25.81
N THR A 32 13.27 -24.19 26.02
CA THR A 32 13.03 -25.34 25.14
C THR A 32 11.60 -25.81 25.34
N GLU A 33 10.79 -25.72 24.30
CA GLU A 33 9.69 -26.66 24.14
C GLU A 33 9.53 -27.03 22.66
N SER A 34 9.06 -28.25 22.51
CA SER A 34 9.35 -29.20 21.45
C SER A 34 8.87 -28.80 20.06
N ALA A 35 9.58 -29.34 19.07
CA ALA A 35 9.15 -29.42 17.69
C ALA A 35 7.76 -30.06 17.56
N GLU A 36 6.90 -29.45 16.74
CA GLU A 36 5.96 -30.20 15.93
C GLU A 36 6.00 -29.66 14.50
N MET A 37 6.59 -30.46 13.62
CA MET A 37 6.45 -30.34 12.17
C MET A 37 4.96 -30.52 11.83
N VAL A 38 4.32 -29.50 11.28
CA VAL A 38 3.13 -29.70 10.45
C VAL A 38 3.55 -29.51 9.00
N LYS A 39 3.77 -30.64 8.33
CA LYS A 39 3.94 -30.72 6.88
C LYS A 39 2.57 -30.95 6.25
N ALA A 40 2.41 -30.32 5.08
CA ALA A 40 1.43 -30.52 4.01
C ALA A 40 0.26 -29.53 3.97
N GLU A 41 0.37 -28.64 2.97
CA GLU A 41 -0.64 -28.35 1.94
C GLU A 41 -2.11 -28.63 2.29
N GLN A 42 -2.92 -27.58 2.25
CA GLN A 42 -3.96 -27.54 1.24
C GLN A 42 -4.39 -26.09 0.97
N SER A 43 -4.22 -25.68 -0.29
CA SER A 43 -4.89 -24.54 -0.88
C SER A 43 -6.39 -24.60 -0.60
N ALA A 44 -6.89 -23.68 0.20
CA ALA A 44 -8.31 -23.34 0.24
C ALA A 44 -8.40 -21.82 0.17
N VAL A 45 -8.85 -21.35 -0.99
CA VAL A 45 -9.38 -19.99 -1.14
C VAL A 45 -10.53 -19.87 -0.16
N ILE A 46 -10.27 -19.27 1.00
CA ILE A 46 -11.35 -18.83 1.87
C ILE A 46 -11.90 -17.56 1.24
N LEU A 47 -12.92 -17.71 0.39
CA LEU A 47 -13.92 -16.67 0.22
C LEU A 47 -14.68 -16.59 1.54
N GLU A 48 -14.05 -15.95 2.53
CA GLU A 48 -14.69 -15.71 3.80
C GLU A 48 -15.75 -14.66 3.53
N ASN A 49 -16.99 -15.07 3.75
CA ASN A 49 -18.17 -14.24 3.63
C ASN A 49 -18.03 -13.10 4.64
N TYR A 50 -17.41 -11.99 4.21
CA TYR A 50 -17.16 -10.81 5.03
C TYR A 50 -18.50 -10.21 5.41
N THR A 51 -18.98 -10.60 6.57
CA THR A 51 -20.03 -9.92 7.30
C THR A 51 -19.32 -9.01 8.29
N PRO A 52 -19.26 -7.68 8.04
CA PRO A 52 -18.63 -6.78 8.99
C PRO A 52 -19.43 -6.84 10.30
N ALA A 53 -18.83 -7.41 11.35
CA ALA A 53 -19.32 -7.19 12.70
C ALA A 53 -19.36 -5.68 12.92
N ARG A 54 -20.56 -5.14 13.14
CA ARG A 54 -20.81 -3.72 13.40
C ARG A 54 -20.16 -3.35 14.72
N ASN A 55 -18.87 -2.99 14.68
CA ASN A 55 -18.15 -2.50 15.84
C ASN A 55 -18.44 -1.00 15.99
N ASP A 56 -19.47 -0.68 16.78
CA ASP A 56 -19.95 0.69 16.98
C ASP A 56 -18.85 1.66 17.45
N LYS A 57 -17.82 1.17 18.17
CA LYS A 57 -16.65 1.98 18.58
C LYS A 57 -15.75 2.41 17.42
N LEU A 58 -15.71 1.64 16.33
CA LEU A 58 -14.97 2.00 15.11
C LEU A 58 -15.74 3.04 14.30
N GLN A 59 -17.06 2.88 14.18
CA GLN A 59 -17.93 3.86 13.53
C GLN A 59 -17.92 5.21 14.24
N GLN A 60 -17.92 5.21 15.58
CA GLN A 60 -17.88 6.44 16.37
C GLN A 60 -16.53 7.17 16.29
N ARG A 61 -15.42 6.45 16.10
CA ARG A 61 -14.12 7.08 15.80
C ARG A 61 -14.10 7.71 14.41
N ARG A 62 -14.69 7.04 13.41
CA ARG A 62 -14.79 7.55 12.03
C ARG A 62 -15.66 8.80 11.91
N ALA A 63 -16.74 8.90 12.70
CA ALA A 63 -17.60 10.08 12.73
C ALA A 63 -16.92 11.34 13.32
N ASN A 64 -15.86 11.17 14.13
CA ASN A 64 -15.13 12.26 14.77
C ASN A 64 -13.85 12.67 14.03
N VAL A 65 -13.41 11.88 13.05
CA VAL A 65 -12.29 12.20 12.17
C VAL A 65 -12.91 12.83 10.93
N GLY A 66 -12.56 14.08 10.63
CA GLY A 66 -13.07 14.79 9.45
C GLY A 66 -12.77 14.04 8.15
N ASP A 67 -13.30 14.54 7.03
CA ASP A 67 -13.10 13.95 5.69
C ASP A 67 -11.61 13.98 5.29
N GLU A 68 -10.84 12.99 5.74
CA GLU A 68 -9.40 12.86 5.49
C GLU A 68 -9.17 12.32 4.08
N CYS A 69 -9.50 13.14 3.07
CA CYS A 69 -9.11 12.95 1.69
C CYS A 69 -8.02 13.98 1.35
N PRO A 70 -6.89 13.59 0.72
CA PRO A 70 -6.61 12.30 0.08
C PRO A 70 -6.07 11.19 1.01
N LYS A 71 -6.22 9.93 0.60
CA LYS A 71 -5.83 8.73 1.36
C LYS A 71 -4.70 7.96 0.68
N LEU A 72 -3.79 7.39 1.48
CA LEU A 72 -2.69 6.57 0.96
C LEU A 72 -3.03 5.07 1.02
N VAL A 73 -2.90 4.39 -0.13
CA VAL A 73 -3.09 2.94 -0.26
C VAL A 73 -1.73 2.28 -0.41
N GLN A 74 -1.28 1.61 0.64
CA GLN A 74 -0.06 0.81 0.64
C GLN A 74 -0.40 -0.67 0.74
N LYS A 75 0.17 -1.42 -0.19
CA LYS A 75 0.15 -2.89 -0.21
C LYS A 75 1.11 -3.42 0.85
N ARG A 76 0.74 -4.52 1.52
CA ARG A 76 1.71 -5.31 2.30
C ARG A 76 2.59 -6.12 1.34
N VAL A 77 3.81 -6.45 1.78
CA VAL A 77 4.84 -7.09 0.94
C VAL A 77 4.31 -8.36 0.25
N ASP A 78 3.51 -9.18 0.95
CA ASP A 78 3.04 -10.47 0.45
C ASP A 78 1.58 -10.49 -0.03
N HIS A 79 0.95 -9.33 -0.15
CA HIS A 79 -0.46 -9.25 -0.56
C HIS A 79 -0.56 -8.66 -1.96
N THR A 80 -1.58 -9.03 -2.72
CA THR A 80 -1.91 -8.39 -4.00
C THR A 80 -3.06 -7.42 -3.86
N ALA A 81 -3.81 -7.46 -2.75
CA ALA A 81 -5.00 -6.67 -2.53
C ALA A 81 -4.86 -5.78 -1.29
N VAL A 82 -5.44 -4.58 -1.37
CA VAL A 82 -5.70 -3.70 -0.22
C VAL A 82 -7.21 -3.51 -0.12
N SER A 83 -7.81 -4.01 0.97
CA SER A 83 -9.21 -3.77 1.31
C SER A 83 -9.30 -2.80 2.49
N ARG A 84 -10.10 -1.74 2.35
CA ARG A 84 -10.30 -0.73 3.40
C ARG A 84 -11.77 -0.39 3.52
N GLN A 85 -12.26 -0.30 4.75
CA GLN A 85 -13.55 0.27 5.05
C GLN A 85 -13.35 1.73 5.48
N ASP A 86 -14.00 2.63 4.74
CA ASP A 86 -13.81 4.07 4.78
C ASP A 86 -15.14 4.81 4.74
N SER A 87 -15.08 6.12 5.01
CA SER A 87 -16.19 7.05 4.85
C SER A 87 -15.76 8.26 4.00
N ILE A 88 -16.74 8.93 3.37
CA ILE A 88 -16.57 10.16 2.59
C ILE A 88 -17.68 11.16 2.91
N MET A 89 -17.32 12.42 3.17
CA MET A 89 -18.28 13.51 3.34
C MET A 89 -18.48 14.30 2.04
N GLY A 90 -17.42 14.55 1.29
CA GLY A 90 -17.45 15.21 -0.02
C GLY A 90 -18.01 14.34 -1.15
N ASN A 91 -17.97 14.89 -2.37
CA ASN A 91 -18.38 14.15 -3.58
C ASN A 91 -17.25 13.29 -4.14
N THR A 92 -16.00 13.60 -3.79
CA THR A 92 -14.82 12.91 -4.29
C THR A 92 -13.81 12.65 -3.18
N CYS A 93 -13.06 11.57 -3.32
CA CYS A 93 -11.90 11.28 -2.48
C CYS A 93 -10.78 10.73 -3.35
N ASP A 94 -9.59 11.32 -3.25
CA ASP A 94 -8.42 10.87 -3.99
C ASP A 94 -7.61 9.86 -3.16
N TYR A 95 -7.16 8.81 -3.84
CA TYR A 95 -6.37 7.72 -3.29
C TYR A 95 -5.03 7.65 -4.03
N PHE A 96 -3.93 7.69 -3.28
CA PHE A 96 -2.59 7.59 -3.83
C PHE A 96 -2.08 6.15 -3.75
N ILE A 97 -1.56 5.65 -4.87
CA ILE A 97 -0.85 4.36 -4.98
C ILE A 97 0.47 4.54 -5.73
N TYR A 98 1.40 3.63 -5.49
CA TYR A 98 2.72 3.58 -6.12
C TYR A 98 2.98 2.17 -6.68
N PRO A 99 2.24 1.74 -7.72
CA PRO A 99 2.47 0.46 -8.35
C PRO A 99 3.74 0.49 -9.23
N ALA A 100 4.28 -0.68 -9.54
CA ALA A 100 5.38 -0.81 -10.49
C ALA A 100 4.85 -0.84 -11.94
N VAL A 101 5.66 -0.36 -12.89
CA VAL A 101 5.34 -0.52 -14.32
C VAL A 101 5.24 -2.00 -14.66
N GLY A 102 4.17 -2.36 -15.39
CA GLY A 102 3.83 -3.74 -15.72
C GLY A 102 2.79 -4.37 -14.77
N ASP A 103 2.58 -3.81 -13.57
CA ASP A 103 1.49 -4.24 -12.70
C ASP A 103 0.12 -4.06 -13.38
N THR A 104 -0.85 -4.87 -12.97
CA THR A 104 -2.25 -4.73 -13.35
C THR A 104 -3.06 -4.28 -12.15
N LEU A 105 -3.80 -3.17 -12.32
CA LEU A 105 -4.68 -2.61 -11.31
C LEU A 105 -6.13 -3.01 -11.57
N THR A 106 -6.82 -3.43 -10.51
CA THR A 106 -8.27 -3.62 -10.52
C THR A 106 -8.84 -2.98 -9.27
N VAL A 107 -9.91 -2.18 -9.42
CA VAL A 107 -10.49 -1.44 -8.31
C VAL A 107 -11.97 -1.76 -8.20
N TYR A 108 -12.44 -2.01 -6.99
CA TYR A 108 -13.83 -2.27 -6.66
C TYR A 108 -14.26 -1.41 -5.48
N VAL A 109 -15.51 -0.94 -5.50
CA VAL A 109 -16.16 -0.25 -4.39
C VAL A 109 -17.49 -0.93 -4.08
N SER A 110 -17.82 -1.07 -2.80
CA SER A 110 -19.02 -1.78 -2.36
C SER A 110 -20.34 -1.05 -2.65
N ASP A 111 -20.32 0.28 -2.77
CA ASP A 111 -21.50 1.10 -3.04
C ASP A 111 -21.50 1.54 -4.51
N GLY A 112 -22.50 1.08 -5.27
CA GLY A 112 -22.60 1.34 -6.72
C GLY A 112 -22.90 2.79 -7.09
N ARG A 113 -23.22 3.65 -6.12
CA ARG A 113 -23.34 5.10 -6.33
C ARG A 113 -21.97 5.77 -6.42
N MET A 114 -20.91 5.08 -6.00
CA MET A 114 -19.54 5.54 -6.10
C MET A 114 -18.85 4.89 -7.29
N LYS A 115 -18.04 5.65 -8.03
CA LYS A 115 -17.26 5.15 -9.17
C LYS A 115 -15.78 5.47 -9.01
N PRO A 116 -14.90 4.46 -9.16
CA PRO A 116 -13.46 4.67 -9.14
C PRO A 116 -12.92 4.97 -10.55
N PHE A 117 -12.07 5.99 -10.63
CA PHE A 117 -11.33 6.38 -11.83
C PHE A 117 -9.84 6.48 -11.50
N LEU A 118 -8.97 6.20 -12.46
CA LEU A 118 -7.60 6.66 -12.43
C LEU A 118 -7.56 8.05 -13.06
N ASN A 119 -7.07 9.06 -12.34
CA ASN A 119 -6.90 10.42 -12.87
C ASN A 119 -5.47 10.73 -13.28
N THR A 120 -4.49 10.03 -12.70
CA THR A 120 -3.07 10.27 -12.93
C THR A 120 -2.35 8.92 -12.95
N PRO A 121 -1.41 8.69 -13.87
CA PRO A 121 -0.89 9.63 -14.89
C PRO A 121 -1.80 9.79 -16.10
N TYR A 122 -2.62 8.78 -16.39
CA TYR A 122 -3.54 8.79 -17.52
C TYR A 122 -4.94 8.41 -17.03
N TYR A 123 -5.95 9.02 -17.64
CA TYR A 123 -7.32 8.71 -17.29
C TYR A 123 -7.65 7.24 -17.60
N HIS A 124 -8.28 6.55 -16.65
CA HIS A 124 -8.85 5.21 -16.86
C HIS A 124 -10.12 5.05 -16.04
N ASP A 125 -11.19 4.56 -16.66
CA ASP A 125 -12.42 4.18 -15.95
C ASP A 125 -12.33 2.69 -15.56
N PHE A 126 -12.31 2.40 -14.26
CA PHE A 126 -12.23 1.02 -13.79
C PHE A 126 -13.52 0.21 -14.04
N ALA A 127 -14.63 0.86 -14.41
CA ALA A 127 -15.80 0.15 -14.94
C ALA A 127 -15.53 -0.50 -16.30
N ASN A 128 -14.54 -0.02 -17.05
CA ASN A 128 -14.11 -0.61 -18.32
C ASN A 128 -13.08 -1.74 -18.16
N GLY A 129 -12.82 -2.16 -16.92
CA GLY A 129 -11.92 -3.26 -16.58
C GLY A 129 -10.59 -2.81 -15.97
N SER A 130 -9.62 -3.71 -15.96
CA SER A 130 -8.32 -3.50 -15.32
C SER A 130 -7.45 -2.50 -16.09
N TYR A 131 -6.59 -1.80 -15.37
CA TYR A 131 -5.59 -0.90 -15.93
C TYR A 131 -4.19 -1.53 -15.87
N LYS A 132 -3.48 -1.56 -17.00
CA LYS A 132 -2.06 -1.93 -17.02
C LYS A 132 -1.21 -0.70 -16.72
N VAL A 133 -0.37 -0.78 -15.69
CA VAL A 133 0.51 0.31 -15.29
C VAL A 133 1.61 0.50 -16.31
N ILE A 134 1.62 1.67 -16.96
CA ILE A 134 2.57 2.00 -18.03
C ILE A 134 3.53 3.14 -17.67
N ALA A 135 3.31 3.82 -16.54
CA ALA A 135 4.18 4.89 -16.08
C ALA A 135 4.65 4.65 -14.65
N ASN A 136 5.80 5.21 -14.29
CA ASN A 136 6.33 5.15 -12.94
C ASN A 136 5.76 6.26 -12.06
N GLY A 137 5.85 6.07 -10.74
CA GLY A 137 5.56 7.11 -9.76
C GLY A 137 4.12 7.10 -9.25
N ARG A 138 3.70 8.24 -8.71
CA ARG A 138 2.42 8.37 -8.02
C ARG A 138 1.26 8.27 -9.01
N HIS A 139 0.35 7.36 -8.73
CA HIS A 139 -0.94 7.23 -9.39
C HIS A 139 -2.02 7.76 -8.45
N VAL A 140 -2.99 8.46 -9.02
CA VAL A 140 -4.11 9.04 -8.27
C VAL A 140 -5.38 8.38 -8.74
N MET A 141 -5.98 7.56 -7.89
CA MET A 141 -7.31 7.01 -8.10
C MET A 141 -8.34 7.92 -7.44
N ARG A 142 -9.30 8.43 -8.18
CA ARG A 142 -10.41 9.22 -7.65
C ARG A 142 -11.62 8.32 -7.45
N LEU A 143 -12.15 8.29 -6.24
CA LEU A 143 -13.47 7.76 -5.97
C LEU A 143 -14.48 8.91 -5.99
N GLU A 144 -15.53 8.82 -6.79
CA GLU A 144 -16.51 9.89 -7.00
C GLU A 144 -17.94 9.39 -6.82
N TYR A 145 -18.77 10.17 -6.12
CA TYR A 145 -20.21 9.96 -6.09
C TYR A 145 -20.82 10.32 -7.45
N ASN A 146 -21.44 9.35 -8.11
CA ASN A 146 -21.97 9.47 -9.46
C ASN A 146 -23.37 8.81 -9.55
N ALA A 147 -24.28 9.23 -8.68
CA ALA A 147 -25.69 8.86 -8.75
C ALA A 147 -26.58 10.11 -8.87
N LEU A 148 -27.80 9.92 -9.39
CA LEU A 148 -28.77 11.01 -9.60
C LEU A 148 -29.44 11.48 -8.29
N GLU A 149 -29.41 10.64 -7.27
CA GLU A 149 -30.01 10.94 -5.96
C GLU A 149 -29.18 11.98 -5.20
N HIS A 150 -29.79 12.57 -4.17
CA HIS A 150 -29.03 13.43 -3.26
C HIS A 150 -28.02 12.60 -2.48
N LYS A 151 -26.76 13.04 -2.46
CA LYS A 151 -25.72 12.36 -1.68
C LYS A 151 -26.01 12.46 -0.18
N PRO A 152 -25.98 11.36 0.58
CA PRO A 152 -25.96 11.41 2.04
C PRO A 152 -24.79 12.24 2.57
N ALA A 153 -24.97 12.90 3.72
CA ALA A 153 -23.94 13.74 4.35
C ALA A 153 -22.63 12.96 4.60
N VAL A 154 -22.74 11.69 5.01
CA VAL A 154 -21.63 10.75 5.14
C VAL A 154 -22.00 9.48 4.41
N MET A 155 -21.08 8.95 3.60
CA MET A 155 -21.24 7.66 2.96
C MET A 155 -20.12 6.72 3.39
N ASP A 156 -20.49 5.55 3.90
CA ASP A 156 -19.57 4.46 4.21
C ASP A 156 -19.43 3.54 2.99
N TYR A 157 -18.23 3.04 2.77
CA TYR A 157 -17.93 2.10 1.68
C TYR A 157 -16.73 1.21 2.01
N VAL A 158 -16.61 0.12 1.27
CA VAL A 158 -15.39 -0.69 1.20
C VAL A 158 -14.75 -0.46 -0.16
N LEU A 159 -13.48 -0.05 -0.15
CA LEU A 159 -12.64 0.06 -1.34
C LEU A 159 -11.67 -1.13 -1.37
N VAL A 160 -11.63 -1.84 -2.49
CA VAL A 160 -10.68 -2.92 -2.76
C VAL A 160 -9.82 -2.54 -3.95
N VAL A 161 -8.51 -2.48 -3.74
CA VAL A 161 -7.52 -2.20 -4.79
C VAL A 161 -6.62 -3.42 -4.93
N ASN A 162 -6.69 -4.08 -6.09
CA ASN A 162 -5.81 -5.18 -6.46
C ASN A 162 -4.67 -4.64 -7.32
N ILE A 163 -3.43 -4.97 -6.94
CA ILE A 163 -2.18 -4.67 -7.63
C ILE A 163 -1.47 -6.01 -7.87
N ALA A 164 -1.66 -6.55 -9.06
CA ALA A 164 -1.09 -7.83 -9.47
C ALA A 164 0.15 -7.60 -10.33
N SER A 165 1.29 -8.12 -9.89
CA SER A 165 2.53 -8.04 -10.66
C SER A 165 2.51 -9.01 -11.85
N PRO A 166 3.19 -8.66 -12.96
CA PRO A 166 3.28 -9.53 -14.12
C PRO A 166 3.94 -10.86 -13.72
N LYS A 167 3.49 -11.96 -14.33
CA LYS A 167 4.09 -13.29 -14.17
C LYS A 167 5.34 -13.44 -15.02
#